data_AF-A0AA88XY62-F1
#
_entry.id   AF-A0AA88XY62-F1
#
_cell.length_a   1.000
_cell.length_b   1.000
_cell.length_c   1.000
_cell.angle_alpha   90.00
_cell.angle_beta   90.00
_cell.angle_gamma   90.00
#
_symmetry.space_group_name_H-M   'P 1'
#
loop_
_entity.id
_entity.type
_entity.pdbx_description
1 polymer ?
#
loop_
_entity_poly.entity_id
_entity_poly.type
_entity_poly.pdbx_seq_one_letter_code
_entity_poly.pdbx_strand_id
1 'polypeptide(L)'
;MEVEVFLGRVLHVIDPDNFWMHIGTNDHFAEFLQFEVNLEDFCRLSGNYIDDINEIYAGQFVLVDCTDNGGTWKRGQVSRVDSIQKCADVVYIDYGSTELVEESRLCANVPDEYLQFPFQALCCKLAGIQPIARSWTSRAVKMFQDMTVNQVFHTILLPSGPGWFKVVLYRQDGDERSIAHEMLAQELALVS
;
A
#
# COMPACT_ATOMS: atom_id res chain seq x y z
N MET A 1 9.07 -14.17 -25.36
CA MET A 1 8.01 -13.45 -24.64
C MET A 1 8.65 -12.17 -24.16
N GLU A 2 8.14 -11.02 -24.58
CA GLU A 2 8.54 -9.74 -24.00
C GLU A 2 8.10 -9.73 -22.54
N VAL A 3 9.02 -9.41 -21.64
CA VAL A 3 8.70 -9.25 -20.22
C VAL A 3 8.06 -7.88 -20.08
N GLU A 4 6.82 -7.84 -19.61
CA GLU A 4 6.12 -6.58 -19.38
C GLU A 4 6.75 -5.84 -18.20
N VAL A 5 7.05 -4.55 -18.40
CA VAL A 5 7.69 -3.69 -17.41
C VAL A 5 6.72 -2.55 -17.07
N PHE A 6 6.41 -2.43 -15.78
CA PHE A 6 5.55 -1.40 -15.23
C PHE A 6 6.36 -0.34 -14.48
N LEU A 7 5.72 0.78 -14.17
CA LEU A 7 6.19 1.67 -13.13
C LEU A 7 5.69 1.17 -11.78
N GLY A 8 6.53 1.29 -10.75
CA GLY A 8 6.18 0.89 -9.39
C GLY A 8 6.66 1.90 -8.36
N ARG A 9 5.84 2.16 -7.34
CA ARG A 9 6.19 2.98 -6.17
C ARG A 9 5.95 2.17 -4.90
N VAL A 10 6.94 2.09 -4.03
CA VAL A 10 6.80 1.44 -2.73
C VAL A 10 6.11 2.41 -1.77
N LEU A 11 5.04 1.95 -1.12
CA LEU A 11 4.15 2.76 -0.27
C LEU A 11 4.38 2.50 1.21
N HIS A 12 4.40 1.22 1.58
CA HIS A 12 4.51 0.77 2.95
C HIS A 12 5.39 -0.47 3.00
N VAL A 13 6.29 -0.54 3.99
CA VAL A 13 7.27 -1.63 4.11
C VAL A 13 7.22 -2.19 5.52
N ILE A 14 6.88 -3.47 5.63
CA ILE A 14 7.12 -4.27 6.83
C ILE A 14 8.51 -4.91 6.73
N ASP A 15 8.78 -5.57 5.61
CA ASP A 15 10.09 -6.13 5.26
C ASP A 15 10.18 -6.40 3.72
N PRO A 16 11.34 -6.85 3.20
CA PRO A 16 11.49 -7.15 1.77
C PRO A 16 10.60 -8.28 1.22
N ASP A 17 9.99 -9.11 2.08
CA ASP A 17 8.99 -10.10 1.70
C ASP A 17 7.54 -9.61 1.89
N ASN A 18 7.35 -8.44 2.49
CA ASN A 18 6.04 -7.91 2.84
C ASN A 18 6.02 -6.38 2.76
N PHE A 19 5.70 -5.87 1.58
CA PHE A 19 5.56 -4.44 1.32
C PHE A 19 4.45 -4.17 0.29
N TRP A 20 3.97 -2.94 0.22
CA TRP A 20 2.88 -2.53 -0.66
C TRP A 20 3.37 -1.59 -1.74
N MET A 21 2.82 -1.74 -2.93
CA MET A 21 3.16 -0.91 -4.08
C MET A 21 1.94 -0.40 -4.83
N HIS A 22 2.05 0.79 -5.40
CA HIS A 22 1.31 1.13 -6.62
C HIS A 22 2.10 0.59 -7.80
N ILE A 23 1.46 -0.16 -8.69
CA ILE A 23 2.10 -0.72 -9.90
C ILE A 23 1.19 -0.46 -11.09
N GLY A 24 1.74 0.08 -12.18
CA GLY A 24 0.97 0.37 -13.38
C GLY A 24 1.73 1.20 -14.41
N THR A 25 0.99 1.84 -15.30
CA THR A 25 1.53 2.81 -16.27
C THR A 25 1.34 4.24 -15.75
N ASN A 26 1.89 5.23 -16.46
CA ASN A 26 1.61 6.64 -16.15
C ASN A 26 0.11 6.96 -16.19
N ASP A 27 -0.63 6.35 -17.12
CA ASP A 27 -2.08 6.56 -17.25
C ASP A 27 -2.82 6.01 -16.03
N HIS A 28 -2.46 4.81 -15.55
CA HIS A 28 -3.02 4.26 -14.31
C HIS A 28 -2.76 5.17 -13.10
N PHE A 29 -1.55 5.75 -12.99
CA PHE A 29 -1.25 6.69 -11.91
C PHE A 29 -2.02 8.01 -12.04
N ALA A 30 -2.20 8.52 -13.26
CA ALA A 30 -3.01 9.72 -13.49
C ALA A 30 -4.49 9.49 -13.18
N GLU A 31 -5.02 8.32 -13.55
CA GLU A 31 -6.39 7.91 -13.24
C GLU A 31 -6.61 7.82 -11.73
N PHE A 32 -5.67 7.22 -10.99
CA PHE A 32 -5.78 7.17 -9.53
C PHE A 32 -5.70 8.55 -8.88
N LEU A 33 -4.80 9.44 -9.35
CA LEU A 33 -4.77 10.82 -8.85
C LEU A 33 -6.10 11.54 -9.08
N GLN A 34 -6.74 11.35 -10.24
CA GLN A 34 -8.05 11.93 -10.51
C GLN A 34 -9.14 11.32 -9.62
N PHE A 35 -9.08 10.02 -9.36
CA PHE A 35 -9.96 9.34 -8.41
C PHE A 35 -9.85 9.96 -7.00
N GLU A 36 -8.63 10.21 -6.52
CA GLU A 36 -8.43 10.82 -5.20
C GLU A 36 -9.01 12.24 -5.12
N VAL A 37 -8.86 13.04 -6.18
CA VAL A 37 -9.48 14.37 -6.27
C VAL A 37 -11.01 14.26 -6.20
N ASN A 38 -11.61 13.33 -6.94
CA ASN A 38 -13.06 13.15 -6.95
C ASN A 38 -13.58 12.67 -5.58
N LEU A 39 -12.86 11.74 -4.94
CA LEU A 39 -13.18 11.25 -3.60
C LEU A 39 -13.16 12.38 -2.58
N GLU A 40 -12.11 13.20 -2.61
CA GLU A 40 -11.95 14.35 -1.72
C GLU A 40 -13.11 15.35 -1.89
N ASP A 41 -13.48 15.68 -3.13
CA ASP A 41 -14.61 16.57 -3.40
C ASP A 41 -15.94 15.98 -2.93
N PHE A 42 -16.17 14.68 -3.14
CA PHE A 42 -17.36 14.00 -2.65
C PHE A 42 -17.47 14.03 -1.13
N CYS A 43 -16.39 13.69 -0.42
CA CYS A 43 -16.36 13.66 1.03
C CYS A 43 -16.58 15.06 1.63
N ARG A 44 -16.00 16.10 1.02
CA ARG A 44 -16.21 17.49 1.45
C ARG A 44 -17.69 17.91 1.38
N LEU A 45 -18.41 17.42 0.38
CA LEU A 45 -19.82 17.76 0.15
C LEU A 45 -20.78 16.86 0.95
N SER A 46 -20.38 15.63 1.27
CA SER A 46 -21.27 14.56 1.74
C SER A 46 -20.88 13.97 3.09
N GLY A 47 -19.85 14.50 3.76
CA GLY A 47 -19.20 13.96 4.95
C GLY A 47 -20.14 13.59 6.10
N ASN A 48 -20.75 12.42 5.99
CA ASN A 48 -21.59 11.81 7.00
C ASN A 48 -20.73 10.82 7.77
N TYR A 49 -20.16 11.30 8.87
CA TYR A 49 -19.48 10.46 9.83
C TYR A 49 -20.46 9.44 10.41
N ILE A 50 -19.93 8.33 10.91
CA ILE A 50 -20.75 7.39 11.68
C ILE A 50 -21.22 8.04 12.97
N ASP A 51 -22.44 7.68 13.40
CA ASP A 51 -22.99 8.13 14.68
C ASP A 51 -22.67 7.13 15.82
N ASP A 52 -22.48 5.85 15.49
CA ASP A 52 -22.15 4.79 16.44
C ASP A 52 -21.15 3.80 15.83
N ILE A 53 -19.99 3.62 16.48
CA ILE A 53 -18.95 2.65 16.09
C ILE A 53 -19.49 1.21 15.97
N ASN A 54 -20.58 0.88 16.65
CA ASN A 54 -21.19 -0.46 16.59
C ASN A 54 -21.92 -0.75 15.28
N GLU A 55 -22.13 0.26 14.43
CA GLU A 55 -22.65 0.09 13.07
C GLU A 55 -21.59 -0.44 12.10
N ILE A 56 -20.32 -0.40 12.49
CA ILE A 56 -19.18 -0.89 11.72
C ILE A 56 -18.80 -2.31 12.13
N TYR A 57 -18.39 -3.13 11.17
CA TYR A 57 -17.87 -4.48 11.42
C TYR A 57 -16.57 -4.79 10.65
N ALA A 58 -15.83 -5.80 11.12
CA ALA A 58 -14.61 -6.26 10.46
C ALA A 58 -14.89 -6.76 9.04
N GLY A 59 -14.10 -6.30 8.08
CA GLY A 59 -14.24 -6.53 6.64
C GLY A 59 -14.98 -5.43 5.90
N GLN A 60 -15.68 -4.52 6.61
CA GLN A 60 -16.41 -3.41 6.01
C GLN A 60 -15.47 -2.38 5.40
N PHE A 61 -15.81 -1.91 4.20
CA PHE A 61 -15.15 -0.77 3.57
C PHE A 61 -15.71 0.54 4.11
N VAL A 62 -14.82 1.49 4.36
CA VAL A 62 -15.12 2.79 4.96
C VAL A 62 -14.32 3.88 4.25
N LEU A 63 -14.76 5.12 4.39
CA LEU A 63 -13.94 6.29 4.09
C LEU A 63 -13.37 6.84 5.40
N VAL A 64 -12.13 7.29 5.35
CA VAL A 64 -11.40 7.82 6.51
C VAL A 64 -11.00 9.25 6.23
N ASP A 65 -11.42 10.16 7.11
CA ASP A 65 -10.95 11.54 7.12
C ASP A 65 -9.51 11.58 7.63
N CYS A 66 -8.57 12.07 6.83
CA CYS A 66 -7.18 12.30 7.24
C CYS A 66 -6.78 13.78 7.09
N THR A 67 -7.76 14.69 7.02
CA THR A 67 -7.50 16.12 6.73
C THR A 67 -6.94 16.88 7.93
N ASP A 68 -7.13 16.36 9.14
CA ASP A 68 -6.65 16.95 10.40
C ASP A 68 -5.12 17.11 10.48
N ASN A 69 -4.37 16.25 9.79
CA ASN A 69 -2.91 16.28 9.68
C ASN A 69 -2.42 16.78 8.31
N GLY A 70 -3.29 17.41 7.53
CA GLY A 70 -3.00 17.90 6.18
C GLY A 70 -3.02 16.81 5.10
N GLY A 71 -3.54 15.63 5.42
CA GLY A 71 -3.84 14.58 4.45
C GLY A 71 -5.16 14.81 3.70
N THR A 72 -5.58 13.77 2.99
CA THR A 72 -6.83 13.72 2.20
C THR A 72 -7.70 12.56 2.65
N TRP A 73 -8.96 12.54 2.24
CA TRP A 73 -9.82 11.38 2.46
C TRP A 73 -9.26 10.12 1.79
N LYS A 74 -9.39 8.97 2.47
CA LYS A 74 -8.87 7.68 1.99
C LYS A 74 -9.90 6.57 2.09
N ARG A 75 -9.80 5.58 1.21
CA ARG A 75 -10.52 4.31 1.36
C ARG A 75 -9.82 3.42 2.38
N GLY A 76 -10.62 2.86 3.28
CA GLY A 76 -10.18 1.93 4.31
C GLY A 76 -10.99 0.64 4.30
N GLN A 77 -10.41 -0.41 4.85
CA GLN A 77 -11.12 -1.62 5.25
C GLN A 77 -10.88 -1.88 6.72
N VAL A 78 -11.98 -2.05 7.47
CA VAL A 78 -11.93 -2.29 8.91
C VAL A 78 -11.42 -3.71 9.16
N SER A 79 -10.37 -3.84 9.95
CA SER A 79 -9.80 -5.12 10.34
C SER A 79 -10.28 -5.57 11.72
N ARG A 80 -10.48 -4.62 12.64
CA ARG A 80 -10.99 -4.84 13.99
C ARG A 80 -11.72 -3.59 14.49
N VAL A 81 -12.76 -3.79 15.30
CA VAL A 81 -13.49 -2.73 15.98
C VAL A 81 -13.27 -2.84 17.49
N ASP A 82 -13.00 -1.72 18.15
CA ASP A 82 -13.01 -1.58 19.60
C ASP A 82 -14.15 -0.65 20.03
N SER A 83 -15.30 -1.26 20.34
CA SER A 83 -16.49 -0.52 20.78
C SER A 83 -16.31 0.20 22.12
N ILE A 84 -15.36 -0.22 22.97
CA ILE A 84 -15.12 0.41 24.27
C ILE A 84 -14.34 1.71 24.07
N GLN A 85 -13.31 1.64 23.22
CA GLN A 85 -12.46 2.80 22.90
C GLN A 85 -13.02 3.66 21.77
N LYS A 86 -14.12 3.25 21.14
CA LYS A 86 -14.79 3.99 20.06
C LYS A 86 -13.85 4.24 18.87
N CYS A 87 -13.11 3.20 18.51
CA CYS A 87 -12.14 3.24 17.41
C CYS A 87 -12.10 1.90 16.65
N ALA A 88 -11.43 1.90 15.51
CA ALA A 88 -11.25 0.71 14.68
C ALA A 88 -9.83 0.68 14.07
N ASP A 89 -9.27 -0.52 13.95
CA ASP A 89 -8.06 -0.74 13.15
C ASP A 89 -8.44 -0.79 11.67
N VAL A 90 -7.95 0.16 10.89
CA VAL A 90 -8.28 0.30 9.46
C VAL A 90 -7.04 0.10 8.61
N VAL A 91 -7.16 -0.77 7.59
CA VAL A 91 -6.16 -0.92 6.53
C VAL A 91 -6.53 0.03 5.40
N TYR A 92 -5.63 0.94 5.04
CA TYR A 92 -5.82 1.82 3.88
C TYR A 92 -5.59 1.02 2.60
N ILE A 93 -6.67 0.62 1.92
CA ILE A 93 -6.61 -0.35 0.80
C ILE A 93 -5.87 0.17 -0.43
N ASP A 94 -5.68 1.49 -0.53
CA ASP A 94 -4.89 2.14 -1.58
C ASP A 94 -3.43 2.40 -1.19
N TYR A 95 -3.06 2.14 0.07
CA TYR A 95 -1.74 2.50 0.61
C TYR A 95 -1.03 1.35 1.36
N GLY A 96 -1.77 0.34 1.82
CA GLY A 96 -1.27 -0.82 2.55
C GLY A 96 -0.98 -0.58 4.04
N SER A 97 -0.84 0.66 4.48
CA SER A 97 -0.63 1.00 5.89
C SER A 97 -1.88 0.74 6.73
N THR A 98 -1.68 0.49 8.02
CA THR A 98 -2.77 0.33 9.01
C THR A 98 -2.72 1.46 10.03
N GLU A 99 -3.88 1.92 10.49
CA GLU A 99 -4.01 2.94 11.52
C GLU A 99 -5.17 2.61 12.48
N LEU A 100 -5.02 2.97 13.74
CA LEU A 100 -6.12 2.99 14.70
C LEU A 100 -6.88 4.32 14.53
N VAL A 101 -8.11 4.24 14.04
CA VAL A 101 -8.92 5.41 13.65
C VAL A 101 -10.11 5.56 14.61
N GLU A 102 -10.31 6.77 15.14
CA GLU A 102 -11.46 7.09 15.99
C GLU A 102 -12.76 7.17 15.18
N GLU A 103 -13.91 6.90 15.83
CA GLU A 103 -15.25 7.00 15.22
C GLU A 103 -15.49 8.34 14.50
N SER A 104 -14.93 9.42 15.03
CA SER A 104 -15.04 10.79 14.52
C SER A 104 -14.44 11.01 13.14
N ARG A 105 -13.58 10.09 12.66
CA ARG A 105 -12.93 10.15 11.34
C ARG A 105 -13.48 9.12 10.36
N LEU A 106 -14.42 8.28 10.79
CA LEU A 106 -14.94 7.18 9.99
C LEU A 106 -16.27 7.54 9.33
N CYS A 107 -16.40 7.21 8.04
CA CYS A 107 -17.63 7.28 7.28
C CYS A 107 -17.94 5.87 6.72
N ALA A 108 -19.07 5.30 7.12
CA ALA A 108 -19.48 3.96 6.71
C ALA A 108 -20.21 3.91 5.36
N ASN A 109 -20.74 5.05 4.91
CA ASN A 109 -21.48 5.12 3.66
C ASN A 109 -20.53 5.36 2.48
N VAL A 110 -19.98 4.27 1.94
CA VAL A 110 -19.13 4.30 0.74
C VAL A 110 -19.99 4.03 -0.48
N PRO A 111 -20.17 5.00 -1.40
CA PRO A 111 -20.93 4.75 -2.62
C PRO A 111 -20.27 3.66 -3.47
N ASP A 112 -21.10 2.85 -4.15
CA ASP A 112 -20.64 1.71 -4.95
C ASP A 112 -19.60 2.11 -6.02
N GLU A 113 -19.71 3.32 -6.59
CA GLU A 113 -18.74 3.84 -7.56
C GLU A 113 -17.31 3.90 -7.01
N TYR A 114 -17.14 4.22 -5.72
CA TYR A 114 -15.84 4.24 -5.05
C TYR A 114 -15.36 2.84 -4.66
N LEU A 115 -16.26 1.87 -4.55
CA LEU A 115 -15.90 0.47 -4.30
C LEU A 115 -15.55 -0.28 -5.60
N GLN A 116 -16.11 0.14 -6.73
CA GLN A 116 -15.84 -0.45 -8.05
C GLN A 116 -14.48 -0.02 -8.61
N PHE A 117 -13.94 1.11 -8.19
CA PHE A 117 -12.58 1.51 -8.55
C PHE A 117 -11.57 0.51 -7.97
N PRO A 118 -10.58 0.00 -8.73
CA PRO A 118 -9.64 -1.00 -8.22
C PRO A 118 -8.87 -0.54 -6.98
N PHE A 119 -8.61 -1.44 -6.02
CA PHE A 119 -7.73 -1.15 -4.89
C PHE A 119 -6.29 -1.04 -5.38
N GLN A 120 -5.61 0.03 -5.00
CA GLN A 120 -4.34 0.39 -5.63
C GLN A 120 -3.11 -0.24 -4.96
N ALA A 121 -3.19 -0.61 -3.68
CA ALA A 121 -2.03 -1.16 -2.98
C ALA A 121 -1.91 -2.68 -3.17
N LEU A 122 -0.91 -3.09 -3.92
CA LEU A 122 -0.58 -4.50 -4.13
C LEU A 122 0.45 -4.97 -3.12
N CYS A 123 0.15 -6.04 -2.39
CA CYS A 123 1.10 -6.69 -1.49
C CYS A 123 2.14 -7.50 -2.28
N CYS A 124 3.41 -7.21 -2.02
CA CYS A 124 4.55 -7.63 -2.82
C CYS A 124 5.66 -8.21 -1.95
N LYS A 125 6.47 -9.07 -2.57
CA LYS A 125 7.76 -9.54 -2.08
C LYS A 125 8.85 -9.38 -3.14
N LEU A 126 10.06 -9.06 -2.71
CA LEU A 126 11.19 -8.88 -3.62
C LEU A 126 11.67 -10.26 -4.09
N ALA A 127 11.84 -10.40 -5.40
CA ALA A 127 12.24 -11.66 -6.00
C ALA A 127 13.76 -11.91 -5.88
N GLY A 128 14.14 -13.19 -5.78
CA GLY A 128 15.53 -13.63 -5.86
C GLY A 128 16.33 -13.52 -4.56
N ILE A 129 15.72 -13.07 -3.47
CA ILE A 129 16.37 -12.95 -2.17
C ILE A 129 15.55 -13.57 -1.03
N GLN A 130 16.26 -13.93 0.04
CA GLN A 130 15.70 -14.44 1.30
C GLN A 130 16.49 -13.89 2.49
N PRO A 131 15.92 -13.87 3.71
CA PRO A 131 16.63 -13.41 4.89
C PRO A 131 17.87 -14.26 5.20
N ILE A 132 18.89 -13.64 5.81
CA ILE A 132 20.14 -14.32 6.22
C ILE A 132 19.91 -15.32 7.37
N ALA A 133 18.82 -15.13 8.12
CA ALA A 133 18.41 -16.00 9.20
C ALA A 133 16.92 -16.35 9.06
N ARG A 134 16.25 -16.69 10.17
CA ARG A 134 14.81 -17.02 10.14
C ARG A 134 13.90 -15.87 9.72
N SER A 135 14.35 -14.63 9.84
CA SER A 135 13.60 -13.42 9.53
C SER A 135 14.52 -12.32 9.01
N TRP A 136 13.95 -11.33 8.33
CA TRP A 136 14.68 -10.13 7.91
C TRP A 136 15.24 -9.39 9.12
N THR A 137 16.51 -8.99 9.04
CA THR A 137 17.14 -8.20 10.11
C THR A 137 16.63 -6.77 10.05
N SER A 138 16.59 -6.07 11.18
CA SER A 138 16.19 -4.65 11.20
C SER A 138 17.06 -3.78 10.29
N ARG A 139 18.35 -4.14 10.14
CA ARG A 139 19.27 -3.49 9.20
C ARG A 139 18.82 -3.68 7.75
N ALA A 140 18.47 -4.91 7.36
CA ALA A 140 18.00 -5.21 6.00
C ALA A 140 16.69 -4.48 5.68
N VAL A 141 15.72 -4.48 6.61
CA VAL A 141 14.46 -3.75 6.47
C VAL A 141 14.71 -2.25 6.30
N LYS A 142 15.54 -1.65 7.18
CA LYS A 142 15.84 -0.22 7.13
C LYS A 142 16.53 0.20 5.83
N MET A 143 17.50 -0.59 5.38
CA MET A 143 18.19 -0.32 4.11
C MET A 143 17.24 -0.47 2.92
N PHE A 144 16.35 -1.47 2.91
CA PHE A 144 15.34 -1.60 1.86
C PHE A 144 14.38 -0.39 1.84
N GLN A 145 13.94 0.08 3.00
CA GLN A 145 13.15 1.31 3.12
C GLN A 145 13.90 2.52 2.55
N ASP A 146 15.16 2.71 2.94
CA ASP A 146 15.98 3.85 2.50
C ASP A 146 16.29 3.80 1.00
N MET A 147 16.43 2.59 0.42
CA MET A 147 16.63 2.40 -1.02
C MET A 147 15.38 2.70 -1.85
N THR A 148 14.19 2.56 -1.26
CA THR A 148 12.91 2.57 -1.97
C THR A 148 12.05 3.81 -1.75
N VAL A 149 12.28 4.53 -0.65
CA VAL A 149 11.52 5.73 -0.29
C VAL A 149 11.63 6.82 -1.38
N ASN A 150 10.48 7.39 -1.76
CA ASN A 150 10.37 8.47 -2.75
C ASN A 150 10.98 8.15 -4.13
N GLN A 151 11.03 6.87 -4.51
CA GLN A 151 11.53 6.42 -5.81
C GLN A 151 10.42 5.81 -6.66
N VAL A 152 10.62 5.90 -7.98
CA VAL A 152 9.83 5.17 -8.99
C VAL A 152 10.74 4.13 -9.64
N PHE A 153 10.23 2.90 -9.77
CA PHE A 153 10.99 1.76 -10.28
C PHE A 153 10.40 1.25 -11.58
N HIS A 154 11.26 0.78 -12.48
CA HIS A 154 10.86 -0.21 -13.46
C HIS A 154 10.64 -1.53 -12.75
N THR A 155 9.41 -2.03 -12.83
CA THR A 155 8.90 -3.14 -12.03
C THR A 155 8.47 -4.27 -12.93
N ILE A 156 9.04 -5.46 -12.70
CA ILE A 156 8.63 -6.68 -13.37
C ILE A 156 7.81 -7.51 -12.40
N LEU A 157 6.59 -7.85 -12.79
CA LEU A 157 5.72 -8.78 -12.06
C LEU A 157 6.05 -10.21 -12.44
N LEU A 158 6.31 -11.06 -11.44
CA LEU A 158 6.57 -12.47 -11.62
C LEU A 158 5.38 -13.30 -11.13
N PRO A 159 5.11 -14.47 -11.75
CA PRO A 159 4.09 -15.40 -11.27
C PRO A 159 4.31 -15.77 -9.80
N SER A 160 3.21 -15.75 -9.04
CA SER A 160 3.21 -15.94 -7.60
C SER A 160 1.91 -16.63 -7.17
N GLY A 161 1.87 -17.13 -5.93
CA GLY A 161 0.68 -17.74 -5.35
C GLY A 161 -0.45 -16.71 -5.14
N PRO A 162 -1.65 -17.17 -4.75
CA PRO A 162 -2.80 -16.28 -4.54
C PRO A 162 -2.49 -15.17 -3.53
N GLY A 163 -2.77 -13.92 -3.89
CA GLY A 163 -2.73 -12.77 -2.97
C GLY A 163 -1.36 -12.12 -2.75
N TRP A 164 -0.29 -12.58 -3.43
CA TRP A 164 1.04 -11.98 -3.33
C TRP A 164 1.63 -11.79 -4.71
N PHE A 165 2.36 -10.70 -4.93
CA PHE A 165 3.15 -10.51 -6.15
C PHE A 165 4.63 -10.62 -5.86
N LYS A 166 5.36 -11.42 -6.65
CA LYS A 166 6.82 -11.37 -6.66
C LYS A 166 7.24 -10.27 -7.63
N VAL A 167 8.09 -9.36 -7.19
CA VAL A 167 8.52 -8.21 -8.01
C VAL A 167 10.04 -8.15 -8.16
N VAL A 168 10.49 -7.70 -9.32
CA VAL A 168 11.86 -7.24 -9.54
C VAL A 168 11.83 -5.73 -9.73
N LEU A 169 12.65 -5.01 -8.97
CA LEU A 169 12.68 -3.54 -8.97
C LEU A 169 14.01 -3.04 -9.53
N TYR A 170 13.95 -2.24 -10.60
CA TYR A 170 15.09 -1.57 -11.20
C TYR A 170 14.92 -0.05 -11.10
N ARG A 171 16.02 0.65 -10.83
CA ARG A 171 16.03 2.12 -10.86
C ARG A 171 15.84 2.63 -12.29
N GLN A 172 15.38 3.87 -12.42
CA GLN A 172 15.19 4.53 -13.72
C GLN A 172 16.43 5.28 -14.21
N ASP A 173 17.56 5.13 -13.53
CA ASP A 173 18.84 5.79 -13.83
C ASP A 173 19.71 5.02 -14.85
N GLY A 174 19.22 3.86 -15.31
CA GLY A 174 19.92 3.00 -16.26
C GLY A 174 20.86 1.97 -15.60
N ASP A 175 20.91 1.87 -14.27
CA ASP A 175 21.60 0.77 -13.59
C ASP A 175 20.85 -0.55 -13.85
N GLU A 176 21.56 -1.54 -14.37
CA GLU A 176 21.01 -2.88 -14.63
C GLU A 176 20.89 -3.72 -13.36
N ARG A 177 21.41 -3.25 -12.22
CA ARG A 177 21.26 -3.94 -10.94
C ARG A 177 19.90 -3.64 -10.34
N SER A 178 19.17 -4.70 -10.00
CA SER A 178 17.93 -4.57 -9.24
C SER A 178 18.20 -4.27 -7.77
N ILE A 179 17.19 -3.81 -7.04
CA ILE A 179 17.27 -3.62 -5.58
C ILE A 179 17.69 -4.91 -4.86
N ALA A 180 17.28 -6.07 -5.36
CA ALA A 180 17.74 -7.36 -4.83
C ALA A 180 19.26 -7.54 -4.95
N HIS A 181 19.86 -7.13 -6.08
CA HIS A 181 21.32 -7.15 -6.26
C HIS A 181 22.01 -6.17 -5.32
N GLU A 182 21.46 -4.97 -5.12
CA GLU A 182 22.00 -4.00 -4.16
C GLU A 182 21.98 -4.55 -2.73
N MET A 183 20.92 -5.24 -2.33
CA MET A 183 20.80 -5.87 -1.02
C MET A 183 21.80 -7.02 -0.83
N LEU A 184 21.99 -7.86 -1.85
CA LEU A 184 22.99 -8.94 -1.83
C LEU A 184 24.42 -8.38 -1.71
N ALA A 185 24.74 -7.33 -2.47
CA ALA A 185 26.06 -6.70 -2.44
C ALA A 185 26.41 -6.08 -1.08
N GLN A 186 25.40 -5.74 -0.27
CA GLN A 186 25.55 -5.20 1.08
C GLN A 186 25.42 -6.25 2.19
N GLU A 187 25.39 -7.54 1.83
CA GLU A 187 25.23 -8.66 2.77
C GLU A 187 23.97 -8.49 3.66
N LEU A 188 22.87 -8.02 3.05
CA LEU A 188 21.57 -7.85 3.72
C LEU A 188 20.62 -9.02 3.49
N ALA A 189 20.93 -9.87 2.51
CA ALA A 189 20.13 -11.01 2.09
C ALA A 189 21.01 -12.16 1.58
N LEU A 190 20.40 -13.34 1.41
CA LEU A 190 20.95 -14.46 0.65
C LEU A 190 20.15 -14.63 -0.65
N VAL A 191 20.74 -15.29 -1.64
CA VAL A 191 20.03 -15.69 -2.86
C VAL A 191 18.96 -16.73 -2.50
N SER A 192 17.74 -16.59 -3.02
CA SER A 192 16.63 -17.53 -2.83
C SER A 192 16.54 -18.58 -3.91
#